data_AF-A0A0G0BD58-F1
#
_entry.id   AF-A0A0G0BD58-F1
#
_cell.length_a   1.000
_cell.length_b   1.000
_cell.length_c   1.000
_cell.angle_alpha   90.00
_cell.angle_beta   90.00
_cell.angle_gamma   90.00
#
_symmetry.space_group_name_H-M   'P 1'
#
loop_
_entity.id
_entity.type
_entity.pdbx_description
1 polymer ?
#
loop_
_entity_poly.entity_id
_entity_poly.type
_entity_poly.pdbx_seq_one_letter_code
_entity_poly.pdbx_strand_id
1 'polypeptide(L)'
;MGIKERRTKILLSLFLIAGVDFSDVAIDERIQKVFDLTLNQKTRGTLSGLIKEGMIEKSTGHSGEETKSTTPESAQDSGQARMTYHLTNRGFAELSLEFSFFRYLKEKWDGKWRIISYEIPEKKREIRDRLRREMQGWGLGPWHRSFWLTPHPIIGTLKELVSQKEEEKYIQAFESDHSFGGVRQNLINPTEHYLKNGTMCFHQTSQRQINLKK
;
A
#
# COMPACT_ATOMS: atom_id res chain seq x y z
N MET A 1 1.27 7.51 15.80
CA MET A 1 0.55 6.43 16.52
C MET A 1 1.29 5.14 16.21
N GLY A 2 1.83 4.43 17.20
CA GLY A 2 2.60 3.21 16.94
C GLY A 2 1.70 2.11 16.34
N ILE A 3 2.20 1.39 15.34
CA ILE A 3 1.51 0.24 14.75
C ILE A 3 1.40 -0.83 15.84
N LYS A 4 0.20 -1.07 16.37
CA LYS A 4 -0.03 -2.01 17.47
C LYS A 4 -0.23 -3.44 16.97
N GLU A 5 -0.64 -3.61 15.73
CA GLU A 5 -0.97 -4.90 15.15
C GLU A 5 0.31 -5.69 14.77
N ARG A 6 0.43 -6.93 15.28
CA ARG A 6 1.62 -7.78 15.03
C ARG A 6 1.79 -8.12 13.55
N ARG A 7 0.68 -8.40 12.88
CA ARG A 7 0.64 -8.77 11.46
C ARG A 7 1.22 -7.64 10.61
N THR A 8 0.71 -6.43 10.79
CA THR A 8 1.21 -5.22 10.13
C THR A 8 2.68 -4.96 10.46
N LYS A 9 3.10 -5.11 11.73
CA LYS A 9 4.52 -4.96 12.10
C LYS A 9 5.43 -5.92 11.35
N ILE A 10 5.02 -7.19 11.16
CA ILE A 10 5.79 -8.19 10.43
C ILE A 10 5.88 -7.81 8.95
N LEU A 11 4.76 -7.49 8.30
CA LEU A 11 4.76 -7.11 6.88
C LEU A 11 5.59 -5.84 6.65
N LEU A 12 5.44 -4.85 7.52
CA LEU A 12 6.17 -3.59 7.48
C LEU A 12 7.68 -3.80 7.72
N SER A 13 8.08 -4.67 8.65
CA SER A 13 9.49 -4.96 8.89
C SER A 13 10.13 -5.65 7.68
N LEU A 14 9.45 -6.62 7.06
CA LEU A 14 9.93 -7.28 5.85
C LEU A 14 10.07 -6.27 4.71
N PHE A 15 9.07 -5.43 4.48
CA PHE A 15 9.11 -4.42 3.42
C PHE A 15 10.22 -3.38 3.63
N LEU A 16 10.35 -2.83 4.84
CA LEU A 16 11.32 -1.76 5.10
C LEU A 16 12.78 -2.23 5.08
N ILE A 17 13.02 -3.52 5.37
CA ILE A 17 14.37 -4.10 5.30
C ILE A 17 14.67 -4.61 3.89
N ALA A 18 13.73 -5.28 3.23
CA ALA A 18 13.92 -5.87 1.91
C ALA A 18 13.82 -4.87 0.75
N GLY A 19 13.12 -3.75 0.96
CA GLY A 19 12.80 -2.80 -0.09
C GLY A 19 11.79 -3.35 -1.11
N VAL A 20 11.80 -2.76 -2.32
CA VAL A 20 10.85 -3.07 -3.40
C VAL A 20 11.08 -4.42 -4.07
N ASP A 21 12.26 -5.01 -3.88
CA ASP A 21 12.66 -6.28 -4.49
C ASP A 21 12.19 -7.51 -3.68
N PHE A 22 11.67 -7.28 -2.47
CA PHE A 22 11.22 -8.34 -1.56
C PHE A 22 12.27 -9.43 -1.35
N SER A 23 13.53 -9.05 -1.14
CA SER A 23 14.59 -9.98 -0.77
C SER A 23 14.27 -10.75 0.52
N ASP A 24 14.87 -11.93 0.67
CA ASP A 24 14.81 -12.73 1.89
C ASP A 24 15.39 -11.97 3.10
N VAL A 25 14.61 -11.89 4.18
CA VAL A 25 14.98 -11.22 5.43
C VAL A 25 14.92 -12.20 6.59
N ALA A 26 16.01 -12.30 7.34
CA ALA A 26 16.03 -13.05 8.60
C ALA A 26 15.49 -12.20 9.74
N ILE A 27 14.47 -12.65 10.47
CA ILE A 27 13.97 -11.96 11.66
C ILE A 27 14.91 -12.23 12.85
N ASP A 28 15.97 -11.46 12.94
CA ASP A 28 17.00 -11.57 13.97
C ASP A 28 16.76 -10.66 15.17
N GLU A 29 17.69 -10.67 16.13
CA GLU A 29 17.57 -9.81 17.30
C GLU A 29 17.57 -8.31 16.98
N ARG A 30 18.26 -7.90 15.91
CA ARG A 30 18.32 -6.49 15.48
C ARG A 30 16.95 -6.05 14.97
N ILE A 31 16.34 -6.81 14.07
CA ILE A 31 15.00 -6.53 13.54
C ILE A 31 13.94 -6.61 14.64
N GLN A 32 14.07 -7.57 15.57
CA GLN A 32 13.19 -7.66 16.73
C GLN A 32 13.23 -6.38 17.57
N LYS A 33 14.42 -5.83 17.83
CA LYS A 33 14.59 -4.57 18.58
C LYS A 33 14.07 -3.35 17.81
N VAL A 34 14.36 -3.25 16.52
CA VAL A 34 13.97 -2.07 15.69
C VAL A 34 12.44 -1.95 15.55
N PHE A 35 11.73 -3.07 15.42
CA PHE A 35 10.28 -3.08 15.18
C PHE A 35 9.44 -3.39 16.41
N ASP A 36 10.06 -3.48 17.60
CA ASP A 36 9.43 -3.94 18.84
C ASP A 36 8.65 -5.24 18.62
N LEU A 37 9.33 -6.23 18.02
CA LEU A 37 8.83 -7.57 17.74
C LEU A 37 9.48 -8.56 18.70
N THR A 38 8.69 -9.51 19.19
CA THR A 38 9.20 -10.61 20.05
C THR A 38 8.87 -11.94 19.40
N LEU A 39 9.86 -12.83 19.25
CA LEU A 39 9.67 -14.14 18.60
C LEU A 39 9.08 -15.17 19.58
N ASN A 40 7.89 -14.87 20.10
CA ASN A 40 7.11 -15.72 21.00
C ASN A 40 6.16 -16.66 20.20
N GLN A 41 5.42 -17.53 20.90
CA GLN A 41 4.46 -18.45 20.26
C GLN A 41 3.37 -17.72 19.45
N LYS A 42 2.90 -16.55 19.91
CA LYS A 42 1.90 -15.75 19.19
C LYS A 42 2.46 -15.22 17.87
N THR A 43 3.69 -14.68 17.87
CA THR A 43 4.36 -14.18 16.67
C THR A 43 4.64 -15.29 15.67
N ARG A 44 5.09 -16.46 16.14
CA ARG A 44 5.20 -17.66 15.28
C ARG A 44 3.85 -18.06 14.69
N GLY A 45 2.78 -18.02 15.48
CA GLY A 45 1.41 -18.25 15.00
C GLY A 45 0.99 -17.25 13.92
N THR A 46 1.32 -15.95 14.09
CA THR A 46 1.06 -14.92 13.08
C THR A 46 1.86 -15.16 11.80
N LEU A 47 3.14 -15.54 11.89
CA LEU A 47 3.96 -15.91 10.74
C LEU A 47 3.37 -17.09 9.99
N SER A 48 2.95 -18.15 10.69
CA SER A 48 2.29 -19.30 10.07
C SER A 48 0.97 -18.93 9.39
N GLY A 49 0.17 -18.03 10.00
CA GLY A 49 -1.05 -17.50 9.39
C GLY A 49 -0.76 -16.72 8.11
N LEU A 50 0.24 -15.84 8.13
CA LEU A 50 0.68 -15.06 6.98
C LEU A 50 1.18 -15.94 5.81
N ILE A 51 1.91 -17.02 6.12
CA ILE A 51 2.34 -18.00 5.12
C ILE A 51 1.12 -18.71 4.51
N LYS A 52 0.18 -19.16 5.36
CA LYS A 52 -1.04 -19.83 4.90
C LYS A 52 -1.89 -18.94 3.99
N GLU A 53 -1.94 -17.64 4.28
CA GLU A 53 -2.65 -16.65 3.48
C GLU A 53 -1.87 -16.21 2.22
N GLY A 54 -0.63 -16.67 2.05
CA GLY A 54 0.23 -16.38 0.90
C GLY A 54 0.79 -14.95 0.88
N MET A 55 0.90 -14.31 2.05
CA MET A 55 1.39 -12.93 2.16
C MET A 55 2.88 -12.83 2.38
N ILE A 56 3.45 -13.88 2.96
CA ILE A 56 4.89 -14.06 3.10
C ILE A 56 5.22 -15.48 2.69
N GLU A 57 6.43 -15.69 2.20
CA GLU A 57 6.99 -17.01 1.96
C GLU A 57 8.21 -17.22 2.85
N LYS A 58 8.48 -18.48 3.15
CA LYS A 58 9.59 -18.87 4.00
C LYS A 58 10.64 -19.54 3.13
N SER A 59 11.82 -18.93 3.08
CA SER A 59 12.99 -19.51 2.44
C SER A 59 13.79 -20.26 3.51
N THR A 60 14.00 -21.56 3.28
CA THR A 60 14.97 -22.34 4.04
C THR A 60 16.22 -22.40 3.19
N GLY A 61 17.26 -21.65 3.57
CA GLY A 61 18.55 -21.75 2.93
C GLY A 61 19.03 -23.21 2.94
N HIS A 62 18.88 -23.91 1.83
CA HIS A 62 19.71 -25.07 1.55
C HIS A 62 21.09 -24.51 1.26
N SER A 63 22.06 -24.85 2.09
CA SER A 63 23.48 -24.58 1.88
C SER A 63 23.89 -25.13 0.52
N GLY A 64 24.09 -24.24 -0.46
CA GLY A 64 24.46 -24.64 -1.81
C GLY A 64 24.55 -23.47 -2.78
N GLU A 65 25.27 -22.39 -2.43
CA GLU A 65 26.11 -21.68 -3.41
C GLU A 65 27.05 -20.71 -2.69
N GLU A 66 28.34 -20.99 -2.83
CA GLU A 66 29.43 -20.16 -2.34
C GLU A 66 29.44 -18.84 -3.12
N THR A 67 29.37 -17.71 -2.42
CA THR A 67 30.03 -16.50 -2.91
C THR A 67 30.78 -15.87 -1.75
N LYS A 68 32.09 -16.11 -1.75
CA LYS A 68 33.07 -15.54 -0.84
C LYS A 68 33.14 -14.02 -1.03
N SER A 69 32.87 -13.27 0.04
CA SER A 69 33.55 -12.01 0.35
C SER A 69 33.36 -11.71 1.85
N THR A 70 34.31 -12.09 2.72
CA THR A 70 35.38 -11.24 3.32
C THR A 70 34.73 -10.14 4.20
N THR A 71 34.75 -10.12 5.54
CA THR A 71 35.73 -10.50 6.60
C THR A 71 34.96 -10.63 7.94
N PRO A 72 35.46 -11.34 8.97
CA PRO A 72 34.67 -11.89 10.06
C PRO A 72 34.73 -11.04 11.34
N GLU A 73 33.70 -11.11 12.19
CA GLU A 73 33.91 -11.02 13.63
C GLU A 73 32.69 -11.48 14.45
N SER A 74 32.95 -12.47 15.31
CA SER A 74 32.20 -12.87 16.50
C SER A 74 30.72 -13.30 16.36
N ALA A 75 30.51 -14.61 16.23
CA ALA A 75 29.60 -15.35 17.11
C ALA A 75 29.80 -16.85 16.90
N GLN A 76 30.24 -17.54 17.94
CA GLN A 76 29.95 -18.96 18.11
C GLN A 76 28.42 -19.06 18.21
N ASP A 77 27.76 -19.53 17.15
CA ASP A 77 26.42 -20.05 17.31
C ASP A 77 26.18 -21.28 16.43
N SER A 78 25.64 -22.27 17.10
CA SER A 78 25.19 -23.55 16.62
C SER A 78 24.46 -23.47 15.27
N GLY A 79 24.69 -24.46 14.40
CA GLY A 79 24.16 -24.55 13.03
C GLY A 79 22.63 -24.74 12.94
N GLN A 80 21.84 -23.80 13.46
CA GLN A 80 20.44 -23.68 13.10
C GLN A 80 20.34 -22.87 11.81
N ALA A 81 19.83 -23.51 10.76
CA ALA A 81 19.46 -22.84 9.52
C ALA A 81 18.59 -21.61 9.85
N ARG A 82 19.14 -20.43 9.62
CA ARG A 82 18.48 -19.16 9.92
C ARG A 82 17.30 -19.03 8.97
N MET A 83 16.10 -19.10 9.52
CA MET A 83 14.87 -19.00 8.73
C MET A 83 14.75 -17.58 8.18
N THR A 84 14.67 -17.47 6.86
CA THR A 84 14.41 -16.21 6.17
C THR A 84 12.98 -16.18 5.65
N TYR A 85 12.45 -14.97 5.54
CA TYR A 85 11.11 -14.71 5.03
C TYR A 85 11.19 -13.58 4.02
N HIS A 86 10.36 -13.65 3.00
CA HIS A 86 10.16 -12.53 2.10
C HIS A 86 8.69 -12.19 1.93
N LEU A 87 8.43 -10.94 1.57
CA LEU A 87 7.10 -10.43 1.31
C LEU A 87 6.64 -10.85 -0.09
N THR A 88 5.40 -11.29 -0.25
CA THR A 88 4.86 -11.58 -1.58
C THR A 88 4.18 -10.34 -2.17
N ASN A 89 3.87 -10.36 -3.48
CA ASN A 89 3.05 -9.31 -4.10
C ASN A 89 1.69 -9.15 -3.41
N ARG A 90 1.11 -10.26 -2.93
CA ARG A 90 -0.16 -10.24 -2.19
C ARG A 90 0.00 -9.58 -0.82
N GLY A 91 1.05 -9.92 -0.07
CA GLY A 91 1.36 -9.27 1.21
C GLY A 91 1.62 -7.77 1.07
N PHE A 92 2.30 -7.37 -0.01
CA PHE A 92 2.49 -5.96 -0.34
C PHE A 92 1.20 -5.25 -0.73
N ALA A 93 0.32 -5.89 -1.50
CA ALA A 93 -0.99 -5.32 -1.85
C ALA A 93 -1.81 -5.04 -0.59
N GLU A 94 -1.86 -5.97 0.35
CA GLU A 94 -2.51 -5.83 1.66
C GLU A 94 -1.88 -4.67 2.47
N LEU A 95 -0.55 -4.65 2.59
CA LEU A 95 0.16 -3.57 3.28
C LEU A 95 -0.14 -2.20 2.66
N SER A 96 -0.31 -2.15 1.33
CA SER A 96 -0.64 -0.95 0.57
C SER A 96 -2.11 -0.52 0.69
N LEU A 97 -2.99 -1.32 1.30
CA LEU A 97 -4.34 -0.90 1.66
C LEU A 97 -4.35 -0.13 2.98
N GLU A 98 -3.49 -0.53 3.92
CA GLU A 98 -3.32 0.16 5.20
C GLU A 98 -2.42 1.40 5.06
N PHE A 99 -1.37 1.28 4.24
CA PHE A 99 -0.41 2.36 3.96
C PHE A 99 -0.28 2.57 2.45
N SER A 100 -1.25 3.27 1.87
CA SER A 100 -1.26 3.58 0.44
C SER A 100 0.01 4.27 -0.08
N PHE A 101 0.77 4.93 0.81
CA PHE A 101 2.07 5.50 0.47
C PHE A 101 3.07 4.46 -0.10
N PHE A 102 3.10 3.23 0.42
CA PHE A 102 4.07 2.24 -0.05
C PHE A 102 3.86 1.85 -1.51
N ARG A 103 2.64 1.97 -2.02
CA ARG A 103 2.35 1.78 -3.45
C ARG A 103 3.18 2.73 -4.32
N TYR A 104 3.41 3.98 -3.89
CA TYR A 104 4.25 4.95 -4.62
C TYR A 104 5.73 4.57 -4.68
N LEU A 105 6.22 3.76 -3.73
CA LEU A 105 7.61 3.33 -3.71
C LEU A 105 7.87 2.23 -4.75
N LYS A 106 6.87 1.38 -5.00
CA LYS A 106 6.99 0.23 -5.91
C LYS A 106 6.42 0.50 -7.30
N GLU A 107 5.21 1.05 -7.37
CA GLU A 107 4.51 1.27 -8.62
C GLU A 107 4.86 2.64 -9.18
N LYS A 108 5.54 2.64 -10.33
CA LYS A 108 5.74 3.87 -11.09
C LYS A 108 4.43 4.26 -11.76
N TRP A 109 4.19 5.57 -11.85
CA TRP A 109 3.06 6.09 -12.60
C TRP A 109 3.19 5.70 -14.07
N ASP A 110 2.12 5.15 -14.65
CA ASP A 110 2.03 4.69 -16.03
C ASP A 110 1.55 5.77 -17.01
N GLY A 111 1.46 7.04 -16.54
CA GLY A 111 1.00 8.17 -17.33
C GLY A 111 -0.52 8.36 -17.36
N LYS A 112 -1.29 7.44 -16.77
CA LYS A 112 -2.76 7.49 -16.77
C LYS A 112 -3.33 7.98 -15.45
N TRP A 113 -4.40 8.75 -15.54
CA TRP A 113 -5.22 9.12 -14.40
C TRP A 113 -6.40 8.16 -14.27
N ARG A 114 -6.65 7.69 -13.06
CA ARG A 114 -7.85 6.92 -12.73
C ARG A 114 -8.85 7.77 -12.03
N ILE A 115 -10.03 7.83 -12.63
CA ILE A 115 -11.16 8.60 -12.17
C ILE A 115 -12.21 7.61 -11.73
N ILE A 116 -12.62 7.69 -10.48
CA ILE A 116 -13.61 6.81 -9.89
C ILE A 116 -14.79 7.67 -9.49
N SER A 117 -15.96 7.36 -10.03
CA SER A 117 -17.21 7.99 -9.65
C SER A 117 -18.10 6.99 -8.91
N TYR A 118 -18.89 7.48 -7.96
CA TYR A 118 -19.96 6.67 -7.38
C TYR A 118 -21.28 7.43 -7.29
N GLU A 119 -22.39 6.70 -7.46
CA GLU A 119 -23.74 7.23 -7.35
C GLU A 119 -24.56 6.43 -6.34
N ILE A 120 -24.31 6.66 -5.06
CA ILE A 120 -25.00 5.97 -3.96
C ILE A 120 -26.22 6.80 -3.52
N PRO A 121 -27.44 6.23 -3.49
CA PRO A 121 -28.64 6.94 -3.04
C PRO A 121 -28.52 7.49 -1.61
N GLU A 122 -29.12 8.64 -1.31
CA GLU A 122 -29.02 9.28 0.02
C GLU A 122 -29.54 8.39 1.16
N LYS A 123 -30.53 7.52 0.87
CA LYS A 123 -31.05 6.53 1.82
C LYS A 123 -29.96 5.58 2.35
N LYS A 124 -28.84 5.43 1.64
CA LYS A 124 -27.70 4.55 1.95
C LYS A 124 -26.47 5.35 2.38
N ARG A 125 -26.67 6.42 3.15
CA ARG A 125 -25.60 7.31 3.62
C ARG A 125 -24.45 6.59 4.34
N GLU A 126 -24.75 5.57 5.14
CA GLU A 126 -23.72 4.79 5.85
C GLU A 126 -22.73 4.11 4.90
N ILE A 127 -23.25 3.58 3.79
CA ILE A 127 -22.45 2.92 2.74
C ILE A 127 -21.54 3.95 2.07
N ARG A 128 -22.08 5.12 1.73
CA ARG A 128 -21.30 6.23 1.18
C ARG A 128 -20.16 6.65 2.11
N ASP A 129 -20.47 6.86 3.39
CA ASP A 129 -19.49 7.37 4.35
C ASP A 129 -18.42 6.30 4.68
N ARG A 130 -18.75 5.01 4.61
CA ARG A 130 -17.78 3.91 4.61
C ARG A 130 -16.88 3.93 3.37
N LEU A 131 -17.47 3.94 2.17
CA LEU A 131 -16.72 3.92 0.91
C LEU A 131 -15.74 5.09 0.81
N ARG A 132 -16.13 6.28 1.26
CA ARG A 132 -15.24 7.46 1.27
C ARG A 132 -14.01 7.27 2.17
N ARG A 133 -14.17 6.67 3.35
CA ARG A 133 -13.05 6.37 4.25
C ARG A 133 -12.12 5.33 3.64
N GLU A 134 -12.70 4.30 3.01
CA GLU A 134 -11.94 3.26 2.32
C GLU A 134 -11.15 3.84 1.13
N MET A 135 -11.80 4.60 0.25
CA MET A 135 -11.14 5.28 -0.89
C MET A 135 -9.99 6.18 -0.45
N GLN A 136 -10.17 6.93 0.64
CA GLN A 136 -9.09 7.74 1.22
C GLN A 136 -7.95 6.87 1.75
N GLY A 137 -8.25 5.78 2.46
CA GLY A 137 -7.27 4.83 2.96
C GLY A 137 -6.45 4.17 1.84
N TRP A 138 -7.13 3.80 0.75
CA TRP A 138 -6.51 3.23 -0.46
C TRP A 138 -5.64 4.23 -1.24
N GLY A 139 -5.67 5.52 -0.85
CA GLY A 139 -4.81 6.56 -1.39
C GLY A 139 -5.42 7.32 -2.55
N LEU A 140 -6.75 7.32 -2.72
CA LEU A 140 -7.42 8.15 -3.72
C LEU A 140 -7.61 9.57 -3.17
N GLY A 141 -7.40 10.57 -4.02
CA GLY A 141 -7.68 11.96 -3.71
C GLY A 141 -9.14 12.32 -4.02
N PRO A 142 -9.89 12.95 -3.10
CA PRO A 142 -11.22 13.44 -3.41
C PRO A 142 -11.13 14.63 -4.39
N TRP A 143 -11.90 14.59 -5.47
CA TRP A 143 -11.99 15.70 -6.43
C TRP A 143 -13.35 16.41 -6.36
N HIS A 144 -14.43 15.65 -6.19
CA HIS A 144 -15.78 16.15 -5.95
C HIS A 144 -16.52 15.22 -4.98
N ARG A 145 -17.75 15.56 -4.57
CA ARG A 145 -18.57 14.77 -3.63
C ARG A 145 -18.73 13.28 -4.00
N SER A 146 -18.63 12.97 -5.28
CA SER A 146 -18.80 11.64 -5.86
C SER A 146 -17.66 11.25 -6.80
N PHE A 147 -16.60 12.06 -6.92
CA PHE A 147 -15.48 11.81 -7.83
C PHE A 147 -14.16 11.77 -7.07
N TRP A 148 -13.37 10.75 -7.39
CA TRP A 148 -12.08 10.45 -6.80
C TRP A 148 -11.04 10.24 -7.88
N LEU A 149 -9.84 10.76 -7.68
CA LEU A 149 -8.75 10.67 -8.63
C LEU A 149 -7.53 9.99 -8.00
N THR A 150 -6.83 9.20 -8.80
CA THR A 150 -5.54 8.64 -8.42
C THR A 150 -4.64 8.39 -9.63
N PRO A 151 -3.34 8.64 -9.54
CA PRO A 151 -2.36 8.22 -10.55
C PRO A 151 -2.05 6.71 -10.43
N HIS A 152 -2.39 6.06 -9.31
CA HIS A 152 -2.06 4.66 -9.08
C HIS A 152 -2.88 3.71 -9.95
N PRO A 153 -2.28 2.62 -10.48
CA PRO A 153 -2.99 1.54 -11.16
C PRO A 153 -3.78 0.63 -10.19
N ILE A 154 -4.62 1.22 -9.33
CA ILE A 154 -5.37 0.53 -8.28
C ILE A 154 -6.67 -0.12 -8.77
N ILE A 155 -7.02 0.01 -10.06
CA ILE A 155 -8.32 -0.46 -10.57
C ILE A 155 -8.54 -1.97 -10.36
N GLY A 156 -7.49 -2.78 -10.51
CA GLY A 156 -7.58 -4.22 -10.22
C GLY A 156 -7.94 -4.49 -8.76
N THR A 157 -7.20 -3.88 -7.83
CA THR A 157 -7.45 -3.98 -6.39
C THR A 157 -8.82 -3.41 -6.01
N LEU A 158 -9.24 -2.29 -6.61
CA LEU A 158 -10.56 -1.72 -6.38
C LEU A 158 -11.66 -2.71 -6.74
N LYS A 159 -11.55 -3.36 -7.91
CA LYS A 159 -12.52 -4.39 -8.34
C LYS A 159 -12.60 -5.52 -7.32
N GLU A 160 -11.47 -6.04 -6.85
CA GLU A 160 -11.43 -7.09 -5.83
C GLU A 160 -12.10 -6.66 -4.52
N LEU A 161 -11.87 -5.42 -4.10
CA LEU A 161 -12.36 -4.89 -2.82
C LEU A 161 -13.85 -4.57 -2.81
N VAL A 162 -14.41 -4.19 -3.96
CA VAL A 162 -15.84 -3.86 -4.09
C VAL A 162 -16.66 -5.03 -4.62
N SER A 163 -16.02 -6.06 -5.19
CA SER A 163 -16.70 -7.24 -5.71
C SER A 163 -17.56 -7.89 -4.62
N GLN A 164 -18.77 -8.31 -4.99
CA GLN A 164 -19.74 -8.96 -4.09
C GLN A 164 -20.32 -8.05 -3.00
N LYS A 165 -19.96 -6.75 -2.98
CA LYS A 165 -20.58 -5.76 -2.10
C LYS A 165 -21.72 -5.04 -2.82
N GLU A 166 -22.62 -4.45 -2.04
CA GLU A 166 -23.73 -3.66 -2.58
C GLU A 166 -23.25 -2.41 -3.33
N GLU A 167 -22.06 -1.89 -2.98
CA GLU A 167 -21.45 -0.70 -3.57
C GLU A 167 -21.03 -0.89 -5.03
N GLU A 168 -20.74 -2.12 -5.45
CA GLU A 168 -20.25 -2.45 -6.79
C GLU A 168 -21.14 -1.85 -7.89
N LYS A 169 -22.46 -1.90 -7.67
CA LYS A 169 -23.49 -1.41 -8.61
C LYS A 169 -23.50 0.10 -8.77
N TYR A 170 -22.86 0.82 -7.84
CA TYR A 170 -22.87 2.27 -7.80
C TYR A 170 -21.54 2.89 -8.24
N ILE A 171 -20.50 2.09 -8.48
CA ILE A 171 -19.16 2.58 -8.77
C ILE A 171 -18.88 2.46 -10.27
N GLN A 172 -18.30 3.51 -10.84
CA GLN A 172 -17.75 3.52 -12.19
C GLN A 172 -16.29 3.96 -12.11
N ALA A 173 -15.42 3.34 -12.91
CA ALA A 173 -14.01 3.65 -12.96
C ALA A 173 -13.56 3.86 -14.40
N PHE A 174 -12.78 4.90 -14.62
CA PHE A 174 -12.29 5.33 -15.92
C PHE A 174 -10.78 5.51 -15.85
N GLU A 175 -10.09 5.17 -16.94
CA GLU A 175 -8.70 5.56 -17.17
C GLU A 175 -8.67 6.67 -18.22
N SER A 176 -7.87 7.69 -17.98
CA SER A 176 -7.75 8.84 -18.87
C SER A 176 -6.29 9.24 -19.05
N ASP A 177 -5.93 9.61 -20.27
CA ASP A 177 -4.64 10.19 -20.59
C ASP A 177 -4.70 11.72 -20.49
N HIS A 178 -3.56 12.35 -20.17
CA HIS A 178 -3.46 13.80 -20.21
C HIS A 178 -3.43 14.28 -21.67
N SER A 179 -4.46 15.02 -22.08
CA SER A 179 -4.62 15.47 -23.46
C SER A 179 -4.25 16.94 -23.72
N PHE A 180 -4.40 17.83 -22.74
CA PHE A 180 -4.22 19.27 -22.94
C PHE A 180 -3.87 20.02 -21.65
N GLY A 181 -2.98 21.01 -21.75
CA GLY A 181 -2.47 21.80 -20.63
C GLY A 181 -0.94 21.75 -20.56
N GLY A 182 -0.29 22.87 -20.20
CA GLY A 182 1.16 22.87 -20.01
C GLY A 182 1.52 21.94 -18.85
N VAL A 183 2.15 20.81 -19.17
CA VAL A 183 2.58 19.81 -18.18
C VAL A 183 3.61 20.45 -17.26
N ARG A 184 3.14 21.07 -16.17
CA ARG A 184 4.02 21.47 -15.07
C ARG A 184 4.35 20.19 -14.29
N GLN A 185 5.63 19.99 -14.04
CA GLN A 185 6.23 18.92 -13.23
C GLN A 185 5.45 18.57 -11.93
N ASN A 186 4.60 19.48 -11.44
CA ASN A 186 3.69 19.31 -10.31
C ASN A 186 2.63 18.20 -10.46
N LEU A 187 2.20 17.82 -11.67
CA LEU A 187 1.26 16.69 -11.86
C LEU A 187 1.98 15.34 -11.98
N ILE A 188 3.26 15.35 -12.41
CA ILE A 188 4.04 14.15 -12.73
C ILE A 188 4.67 13.52 -11.47
N ASN A 189 4.85 14.29 -10.40
CA ASN A 189 5.33 13.81 -9.11
C ASN A 189 4.24 13.88 -8.02
N PRO A 190 3.19 13.05 -8.10
CA PRO A 190 2.26 12.89 -6.98
C PRO A 190 3.02 12.46 -5.72
N THR A 191 4.12 11.73 -5.85
CA THR A 191 5.00 11.31 -4.74
C THR A 191 5.45 12.51 -3.89
N GLU A 192 5.86 13.64 -4.47
CA GLU A 192 6.27 14.83 -3.68
C GLU A 192 5.10 15.53 -3.00
N HIS A 193 3.92 15.57 -3.64
CA HIS A 193 2.73 16.20 -3.07
C HIS A 193 2.10 15.35 -1.96
N TYR A 194 2.07 14.03 -2.13
CA TYR A 194 1.65 13.07 -1.10
C TYR A 194 2.63 13.06 0.09
N LEU A 195 3.94 13.10 -0.16
CA LEU A 195 4.96 13.17 0.90
C LEU A 195 4.82 14.43 1.77
N LYS A 196 4.38 15.56 1.20
CA LYS A 196 4.19 16.81 1.94
C LYS A 196 2.87 16.86 2.73
N ASN A 197 1.79 16.26 2.21
CA ASN A 197 0.44 16.50 2.74
C ASN A 197 -0.31 15.25 3.22
N GLY A 198 0.23 14.03 3.02
CA GLY A 198 -0.41 12.77 3.41
C GLY A 198 -1.71 12.44 2.66
N THR A 199 -2.17 13.30 1.74
CA THR A 199 -3.36 13.13 0.92
C THR A 199 -3.21 14.00 -0.34
N MET A 200 -3.64 13.53 -1.52
CA MET A 200 -3.78 14.42 -2.68
C MET A 200 -4.96 15.35 -2.46
N CYS A 201 -4.66 16.61 -2.15
CA CYS A 201 -5.65 17.67 -2.08
C CYS A 201 -5.68 18.41 -3.42
N PHE A 202 -6.66 18.10 -4.27
CA PHE A 202 -6.97 18.98 -5.38
C PHE A 202 -7.60 20.25 -4.79
N HIS A 203 -6.85 21.35 -4.77
CA HIS A 203 -7.40 22.65 -4.39
C HIS A 203 -8.48 23.02 -5.41
N GLN A 204 -9.74 22.79 -5.04
CA GLN A 204 -10.87 23.36 -5.75
C GLN A 204 -10.77 24.87 -5.56
N THR A 205 -10.29 25.59 -6.59
CA THR A 205 -10.54 27.02 -6.66
C THR A 205 -12.06 27.16 -6.72
N SER A 206 -12.65 27.59 -5.61
CA SER A 206 -14.08 27.82 -5.44
C SER A 206 -14.64 28.50 -6.69
N GLN A 207 -15.52 27.80 -7.41
CA GLN A 207 -16.35 28.40 -8.45
C GLN A 207 -17.22 29.46 -7.76
N ARG A 208 -16.75 30.71 -7.75
CA ARG A 208 -17.62 31.87 -7.56
C ARG A 208 -18.65 31.79 -8.68
N GLN A 209 -19.90 31.61 -8.28
CA GLN A 209 -21.06 31.77 -9.14
C GLN A 209 -20.91 33.06 -9.95
N ILE A 210 -20.72 32.93 -11.26
CA ILE A 210 -20.97 34.03 -12.19
C ILE A 210 -22.49 34.12 -12.27
N ASN A 211 -23.06 34.98 -11.44
CA ASN A 211 -24.41 35.49 -11.61
C ASN A 211 -24.46 36.24 -12.95
N LEU A 212 -25.00 35.61 -13.98
CA LEU A 212 -25.55 36.30 -15.13
C LEU A 212 -26.88 36.92 -14.69
N LYS A 213 -26.83 38.19 -14.26
CA LYS A 213 -28.01 39.05 -14.17
C LYS A 213 -28.13 39.86 -15.47
N LYS A 214 -29.25 39.59 -16.15
CA LYS A 214 -29.91 40.33 -17.24
C LYS A 214 -29.22 40.38 -18.59
#